data_AF-A0A846LJ35-F1
#
_entry.id   AF-A0A846LJ35-F1
#
_cell.length_a   1.000
_cell.length_b   1.000
_cell.length_c   1.000
_cell.angle_alpha   90.00
_cell.angle_beta   90.00
_cell.angle_gamma   90.00
#
_symmetry.space_group_name_H-M   'P 1'
#
loop_
_entity.id
_entity.type
_entity.pdbx_description
1 polymer ?
#
loop_
_entity_poly.entity_id
_entity_poly.type
_entity_poly.pdbx_seq_one_letter_code
_entity_poly.pdbx_strand_id
1 'polypeptide(L)'
;MPTPTKGPRLGGSPAHERLMLANLATSLFEHGRITTTETKAKRLRPLAEKLVTFAKRGDLHARRQVMTTIRDKDVVHHLFAEIGPRFADRPGGYTRIVKVGPRKGDNAPMAIIELVEGQTVAQQAVGEAERARGTRFAAGAGSSAAAGEVTADATDTDQSAEAEEVVTDVFVPDGERQDDGDVSPEPTSENLAVVDDPTLSPDVAAAAAAEVEAAEISDAATAGAQAPGGEPATDPK
;
A
#
# COMPACT_ATOMS: atom_id res chain seq x y z
N MET A 1 -11.29 -0.22 -4.28
CA MET A 1 -11.16 -1.70 -4.26
C MET A 1 -10.97 -2.20 -5.69
N PRO A 2 -10.52 -3.45 -5.95
CA PRO A 2 -10.74 -4.08 -7.25
C PRO A 2 -12.25 -4.14 -7.58
N THR A 3 -12.61 -4.33 -8.84
CA THR A 3 -14.01 -4.33 -9.27
C THR A 3 -14.83 -5.40 -8.52
N PRO A 4 -15.98 -5.03 -7.92
CA PRO A 4 -16.76 -5.97 -7.13
C PRO A 4 -17.30 -7.11 -7.99
N THR A 5 -17.34 -8.32 -7.45
CA THR A 5 -17.84 -9.49 -8.19
C THR A 5 -19.32 -9.30 -8.55
N LYS A 6 -19.71 -9.71 -9.76
CA LYS A 6 -21.12 -10.02 -10.08
C LYS A 6 -21.39 -11.46 -9.63
N GLY A 7 -22.58 -11.70 -9.06
CA GLY A 7 -22.97 -13.00 -8.50
C GLY A 7 -22.43 -13.24 -7.07
N PRO A 8 -22.52 -14.49 -6.58
CA PRO A 8 -22.12 -14.87 -5.21
C PRO A 8 -20.67 -14.53 -4.83
N ARG A 9 -20.45 -14.35 -3.53
CA ARG A 9 -19.14 -14.07 -2.92
C ARG A 9 -18.38 -15.35 -2.56
N LEU A 10 -17.05 -15.32 -2.61
CA LEU A 10 -16.24 -16.45 -2.15
C LEU A 10 -16.39 -16.64 -0.63
N GLY A 11 -16.71 -17.85 -0.17
CA GLY A 11 -16.97 -18.11 1.24
C GLY A 11 -18.31 -17.58 1.75
N GLY A 12 -19.25 -17.23 0.86
CA GLY A 12 -20.63 -16.85 1.19
C GLY A 12 -20.80 -15.38 1.56
N SER A 13 -20.00 -14.83 2.48
CA SER A 13 -20.14 -13.45 2.96
C SER A 13 -19.06 -12.49 2.42
N PRO A 14 -19.36 -11.19 2.24
CA PRO A 14 -18.37 -10.20 1.82
C PRO A 14 -17.21 -10.02 2.80
N ALA A 15 -17.42 -10.30 4.10
CA ALA A 15 -16.38 -10.27 5.12
C ALA A 15 -15.42 -11.47 4.96
N HIS A 16 -15.98 -12.67 4.74
CA HIS A 16 -15.19 -13.89 4.53
C HIS A 16 -14.39 -13.82 3.21
N GLU A 17 -14.95 -13.29 2.12
CA GLU A 17 -14.19 -13.10 0.86
C GLU A 17 -12.96 -12.19 1.08
N ARG A 18 -13.10 -11.10 1.85
CA ARG A 18 -11.98 -10.19 2.17
C ARG A 18 -10.87 -10.88 2.97
N LEU A 19 -11.23 -11.61 4.02
CA LEU A 19 -10.26 -12.33 4.85
C LEU A 19 -9.59 -13.48 4.08
N MET A 20 -10.36 -14.23 3.28
CA MET A 20 -9.82 -15.30 2.44
C MET A 20 -8.85 -14.77 1.39
N LEU A 21 -9.14 -13.63 0.75
CA LEU A 21 -8.24 -13.00 -0.21
C LEU A 21 -7.01 -12.36 0.44
N ALA A 22 -7.13 -11.82 1.67
CA ALA A 22 -6.00 -11.35 2.44
C ALA A 22 -5.02 -12.49 2.77
N ASN A 23 -5.51 -13.58 3.35
CA ASN A 23 -4.66 -14.73 3.71
C ASN A 23 -4.00 -15.36 2.47
N LEU A 24 -4.73 -15.46 1.34
CA LEU A 24 -4.16 -15.92 0.07
C LEU A 24 -3.12 -14.96 -0.52
N ALA A 25 -3.18 -13.66 -0.22
CA ALA A 25 -2.14 -12.70 -0.59
C ALA A 25 -0.91 -12.85 0.29
N THR A 26 -1.08 -13.05 1.61
CA THR A 26 0.00 -13.35 2.55
C THR A 26 0.82 -14.55 2.07
N SER A 27 0.22 -15.72 1.90
CA SER A 27 0.94 -16.93 1.49
C SER A 27 1.51 -16.87 0.06
N LEU A 28 0.96 -16.03 -0.83
CA LEU A 28 1.53 -15.78 -2.15
C LEU A 28 2.82 -14.94 -2.06
N PHE A 29 2.91 -13.98 -1.14
CA PHE A 29 4.12 -13.19 -0.93
C PHE A 29 5.13 -13.88 0.00
N GLU A 30 4.68 -14.77 0.88
CA GLU A 30 5.52 -15.60 1.75
C GLU A 30 6.24 -16.71 0.97
N HIS A 31 5.53 -17.44 0.09
CA HIS A 31 6.08 -18.59 -0.64
C HIS A 31 6.38 -18.32 -2.13
N GLY A 32 6.01 -17.14 -2.65
CA GLY A 32 6.10 -16.78 -4.08
C GLY A 32 5.15 -17.55 -5.03
N ARG A 33 4.64 -18.71 -4.61
CA ARG A 33 3.87 -19.65 -5.43
C ARG A 33 2.89 -20.47 -4.58
N ILE A 34 1.59 -20.45 -4.93
CA ILE A 34 0.55 -21.23 -4.23
C ILE A 34 -0.39 -21.95 -5.20
N THR A 35 -0.89 -23.11 -4.80
CA THR A 35 -1.88 -23.90 -5.56
C THR A 35 -3.27 -23.73 -4.95
N THR A 36 -4.25 -23.30 -5.75
CA THR A 36 -5.62 -23.00 -5.31
C THR A 36 -6.64 -23.30 -6.41
N THR A 37 -7.92 -22.95 -6.24
CA THR A 37 -8.91 -23.11 -7.33
C THR A 37 -8.77 -21.99 -8.37
N GLU A 38 -9.06 -22.27 -9.64
CA GLU A 38 -9.00 -21.25 -10.72
C GLU A 38 -9.86 -20.01 -10.38
N THR A 39 -10.99 -20.21 -9.69
CA THR A 39 -11.86 -19.14 -9.20
C THR A 39 -11.20 -18.27 -8.13
N LYS A 40 -10.48 -18.85 -7.16
CA LYS A 40 -9.74 -18.11 -6.13
C LYS A 40 -8.55 -17.38 -6.74
N ALA A 41 -7.76 -18.04 -7.59
CA ALA A 41 -6.62 -17.43 -8.27
C ALA A 41 -7.02 -16.19 -9.08
N LYS A 42 -8.11 -16.26 -9.88
CA LYS A 42 -8.62 -15.12 -10.65
C LYS A 42 -9.11 -13.95 -9.78
N ARG A 43 -9.61 -14.22 -8.56
CA ARG A 43 -10.02 -13.17 -7.61
C ARG A 43 -8.84 -12.56 -6.86
N LEU A 44 -7.78 -13.34 -6.62
CA LEU A 44 -6.55 -12.88 -5.96
C LEU A 44 -5.74 -11.92 -6.83
N ARG A 45 -5.60 -12.18 -8.13
CA ARG A 45 -4.80 -11.37 -9.07
C ARG A 45 -4.93 -9.85 -8.90
N PRO A 46 -6.12 -9.22 -9.03
CA PRO A 46 -6.25 -7.76 -8.96
C PRO A 46 -6.05 -7.18 -7.55
N LEU A 47 -6.02 -8.01 -6.50
CA LEU A 47 -5.56 -7.61 -5.17
C LEU A 47 -4.03 -7.68 -5.09
N ALA A 48 -3.44 -8.82 -5.43
CA ALA A 48 -1.99 -9.04 -5.38
C ALA A 48 -1.22 -8.06 -6.29
N GLU A 49 -1.66 -7.86 -7.53
CA GLU A 49 -1.04 -6.91 -8.47
C GLU A 49 -1.11 -5.46 -7.94
N LYS A 50 -2.17 -5.09 -7.20
CA LYS A 50 -2.27 -3.79 -6.54
C LYS A 50 -1.33 -3.67 -5.32
N LEU A 51 -1.18 -4.73 -4.53
CA LEU A 51 -0.27 -4.75 -3.37
C LEU A 51 1.20 -4.65 -3.82
N VAL A 52 1.60 -5.32 -4.91
CA VAL A 52 2.93 -5.14 -5.53
C VAL A 52 3.12 -3.73 -6.09
N THR A 53 2.07 -3.13 -6.68
CA THR A 53 2.12 -1.73 -7.15
C THR A 53 2.33 -0.73 -6.00
N PHE A 54 1.82 -1.03 -4.80
CA PHE A 54 2.11 -0.26 -3.58
C PHE A 54 3.53 -0.49 -3.07
N ALA A 55 3.99 -1.75 -3.04
CA ALA A 55 5.35 -2.12 -2.65
C ALA A 55 6.41 -1.36 -3.47
N LYS A 56 6.21 -1.35 -4.80
CA LYS A 56 7.03 -0.63 -5.79
C LYS A 56 7.12 0.89 -5.55
N ARG A 57 6.17 1.50 -4.85
CA ARG A 57 6.22 2.94 -4.51
C ARG A 57 7.06 3.22 -3.25
N GLY A 58 7.19 2.25 -2.34
CA GLY A 58 8.02 2.36 -1.13
C GLY A 58 7.51 3.26 0.00
N ASP A 59 6.59 4.19 -0.27
CA ASP A 59 6.19 5.24 0.67
C ASP A 59 5.49 4.74 1.95
N LEU A 60 5.57 5.54 3.03
CA LEU A 60 4.96 5.23 4.32
C LEU A 60 3.43 5.09 4.22
N HIS A 61 2.80 5.80 3.29
CA HIS A 61 1.37 5.70 3.01
C HIS A 61 1.00 4.32 2.42
N ALA A 62 1.76 3.83 1.43
CA ALA A 62 1.60 2.49 0.86
C ALA A 62 1.82 1.41 1.92
N ARG A 63 2.83 1.54 2.78
CA ARG A 63 3.06 0.59 3.89
C ARG A 63 1.84 0.52 4.82
N ARG A 64 1.34 1.67 5.29
CA ARG A 64 0.09 1.75 6.08
C ARG A 64 -1.12 1.18 5.32
N GLN A 65 -1.24 1.45 4.02
CA GLN A 65 -2.35 0.98 3.20
C GLN A 65 -2.31 -0.54 2.95
N VAL A 66 -1.13 -1.14 2.78
CA VAL A 66 -0.95 -2.60 2.70
C VAL A 66 -1.30 -3.27 4.03
N MET A 67 -0.91 -2.66 5.16
CA MET A 67 -1.22 -3.16 6.52
C MET A 67 -2.73 -3.24 6.82
N THR A 68 -3.58 -2.51 6.08
CA THR A 68 -5.05 -2.68 6.19
C THR A 68 -5.56 -4.03 5.66
N THR A 69 -4.73 -4.72 4.86
CA THR A 69 -5.06 -6.00 4.19
C THR A 69 -4.23 -7.14 4.74
N ILE A 70 -2.90 -7.01 4.71
CA ILE A 70 -1.96 -7.99 5.27
C ILE A 70 -1.62 -7.56 6.69
N ARG A 71 -1.96 -8.39 7.68
CA ARG A 71 -1.70 -8.11 9.11
C ARG A 71 -0.29 -8.49 9.56
N ASP A 72 0.32 -9.40 8.82
CA ASP A 72 1.67 -9.91 9.06
C ASP A 72 2.71 -8.83 8.75
N LYS A 73 3.64 -8.56 9.68
CA LYS A 73 4.66 -7.52 9.53
C LYS A 73 5.84 -7.99 8.67
N ASP A 74 6.16 -9.27 8.71
CA ASP A 74 7.36 -9.84 8.11
C ASP A 74 7.13 -10.10 6.62
N VAL A 75 5.94 -10.57 6.26
CA VAL A 75 5.48 -10.61 4.86
C VAL A 75 5.35 -9.20 4.27
N VAL A 76 5.00 -8.18 5.07
CA VAL A 76 5.02 -6.77 4.64
C VAL A 76 6.45 -6.23 4.52
N HIS A 77 7.40 -6.68 5.35
CA HIS A 77 8.81 -6.37 5.17
C HIS A 77 9.33 -6.96 3.85
N HIS A 78 9.22 -8.27 3.65
CA HIS A 78 9.63 -8.99 2.44
C HIS A 78 9.00 -8.39 1.16
N LEU A 79 7.71 -8.06 1.20
CA LEU A 79 7.00 -7.43 0.08
C LEU A 79 7.64 -6.09 -0.34
N PHE A 80 8.07 -5.25 0.60
CA PHE A 80 8.66 -3.94 0.30
C PHE A 80 10.20 -3.97 0.13
N ALA A 81 10.89 -4.91 0.76
CA ALA A 81 12.36 -5.03 0.72
C ALA A 81 12.83 -5.77 -0.55
N GLU A 82 12.14 -6.84 -0.96
CA GLU A 82 12.59 -7.71 -2.05
C GLU A 82 11.63 -7.67 -3.24
N ILE A 83 10.33 -7.94 -3.02
CA ILE A 83 9.35 -8.08 -4.11
C ILE A 83 9.13 -6.75 -4.84
N GLY A 84 9.00 -5.63 -4.11
CA GLY A 84 8.82 -4.29 -4.66
C GLY A 84 9.95 -3.91 -5.64
N PRO A 85 11.22 -3.89 -5.19
CA PRO A 85 12.38 -3.63 -6.05
C PRO A 85 12.51 -4.62 -7.21
N ARG A 86 12.27 -5.93 -6.99
CA ARG A 86 12.30 -6.97 -8.04
C ARG A 86 11.32 -6.71 -9.21
N PHE A 87 10.32 -5.85 -9.00
CA PHE A 87 9.34 -5.45 -10.01
C PHE A 87 9.40 -3.97 -10.44
N ALA A 88 10.47 -3.24 -10.08
CA ALA A 88 10.64 -1.82 -10.40
C ALA A 88 10.50 -1.49 -11.90
N ASP A 89 11.09 -2.28 -12.80
CA ASP A 89 11.03 -2.02 -14.25
C ASP A 89 9.75 -2.51 -14.93
N ARG A 90 8.93 -3.33 -14.24
CA ARG A 90 7.74 -3.97 -14.84
C ARG A 90 6.51 -3.05 -14.70
N PRO A 91 5.79 -2.69 -15.78
CA PRO A 91 4.63 -1.79 -15.69
C PRO A 91 3.37 -2.47 -15.12
N GLY A 92 3.27 -3.80 -15.22
CA GLY A 92 2.14 -4.58 -14.69
C GLY A 92 2.30 -6.08 -14.95
N GLY A 93 1.31 -6.88 -14.53
CA GLY A 93 1.32 -8.33 -14.74
C GLY A 93 2.32 -9.08 -13.86
N TYR A 94 2.42 -8.71 -12.58
CA TYR A 94 3.35 -9.30 -11.61
C TYR A 94 3.04 -10.76 -11.22
N THR A 95 1.85 -11.25 -11.54
CA THR A 95 1.40 -12.62 -11.24
C THR A 95 1.03 -13.39 -12.50
N ARG A 96 1.35 -14.69 -12.52
CA ARG A 96 0.91 -15.65 -13.54
C ARG A 96 -0.07 -16.64 -12.92
N ILE A 97 -1.09 -17.05 -13.68
CA ILE A 97 -1.91 -18.23 -13.37
C ILE A 97 -1.57 -19.33 -14.37
N VAL A 98 -1.25 -20.52 -13.86
CA VAL A 98 -1.08 -21.76 -14.64
C VAL A 98 -2.18 -22.72 -14.25
N LYS A 99 -2.96 -23.23 -15.22
CA LYS A 99 -4.01 -24.23 -14.94
C LYS A 99 -3.38 -25.58 -14.59
N VAL A 100 -4.00 -26.30 -13.67
CA VAL A 100 -3.61 -27.66 -13.24
C VAL A 100 -4.81 -28.58 -13.45
N GLY A 101 -4.58 -29.89 -13.52
CA GLY A 101 -5.65 -30.89 -13.56
C GLY A 101 -6.64 -30.73 -12.39
N PRO A 102 -7.92 -31.09 -12.57
CA PRO A 102 -8.94 -30.89 -11.56
C PRO A 102 -8.68 -31.74 -10.32
N ARG A 103 -9.15 -31.27 -9.16
CA ARG A 103 -8.98 -31.97 -7.89
C ARG A 103 -9.83 -33.25 -7.84
N LYS A 104 -9.22 -34.36 -7.43
CA LYS A 104 -9.91 -35.62 -7.15
C LYS A 104 -10.92 -35.43 -6.01
N GLY A 105 -12.16 -35.86 -6.23
CA GLY A 105 -13.27 -35.72 -5.27
C GLY A 105 -14.33 -34.74 -5.75
N ASP A 106 -14.03 -33.44 -5.73
CA ASP A 106 -14.98 -32.38 -6.13
C ASP A 106 -14.86 -31.93 -7.59
N ASN A 107 -13.90 -32.48 -8.34
CA ASN A 107 -13.57 -32.10 -9.73
C ASN A 107 -13.31 -30.60 -9.92
N ALA A 108 -12.94 -29.89 -8.84
CA ALA A 108 -12.75 -28.44 -8.90
C ALA A 108 -11.56 -28.09 -9.81
N PRO A 109 -11.69 -27.10 -10.73
CA PRO A 109 -10.58 -26.67 -11.57
C PRO A 109 -9.52 -26.01 -10.71
N MET A 110 -8.32 -26.60 -10.68
CA MET A 110 -7.17 -26.11 -9.91
C MET A 110 -6.28 -25.23 -10.78
N ALA A 111 -5.58 -24.31 -10.11
CA ALA A 111 -4.56 -23.48 -10.74
C ALA A 111 -3.47 -23.10 -9.73
N ILE A 112 -2.23 -23.05 -10.23
CA ILE A 112 -1.13 -22.40 -9.53
C ILE A 112 -1.20 -20.90 -9.83
N ILE A 113 -1.02 -20.07 -8.81
CA ILE A 113 -0.72 -18.65 -8.98
C ILE A 113 0.66 -18.37 -8.38
N GLU A 114 1.50 -17.71 -9.18
CA GLU A 114 2.94 -17.52 -8.93
C GLU A 114 3.35 -16.09 -9.28
N LEU A 115 4.35 -15.55 -8.56
CA LEU A 115 5.02 -14.32 -8.94
C LEU A 115 5.86 -14.56 -10.22
N VAL A 116 5.89 -13.57 -11.12
CA VAL A 116 6.63 -13.69 -12.39
C VAL A 116 8.11 -13.45 -12.16
N GLU A 117 8.95 -14.46 -12.37
CA GLU A 117 10.40 -14.32 -12.19
C GLU A 117 11.06 -13.52 -13.32
N GLY A 118 11.63 -12.37 -12.97
CA GLY A 118 12.38 -11.48 -13.88
C GLY A 118 11.52 -10.81 -14.96
N GLN A 119 12.19 -10.06 -15.84
CA GLN A 119 11.70 -9.81 -17.19
C GLN A 119 12.46 -10.75 -18.14
N THR A 120 11.76 -11.40 -19.07
CA THR A 120 12.46 -12.05 -20.19
C THR A 120 13.05 -10.97 -21.10
N VAL A 121 14.14 -11.26 -21.82
CA VAL A 121 14.82 -10.29 -22.69
C VAL A 121 13.89 -9.59 -23.69
N ALA A 122 12.87 -10.30 -24.21
CA ALA A 122 11.83 -9.73 -25.05
C ALA A 122 10.95 -8.69 -24.33
N GLN A 123 10.70 -8.85 -23.02
CA GLN A 123 9.94 -7.89 -22.21
C GLN A 123 10.78 -6.69 -21.80
N GLN A 124 12.10 -6.85 -21.61
CA GLN A 124 13.02 -5.73 -21.40
C GLN A 124 13.03 -4.82 -22.64
N ALA A 125 13.23 -5.39 -23.83
CA ALA A 125 13.19 -4.65 -25.10
C ALA A 125 11.85 -3.94 -25.36
N VAL A 126 10.71 -4.57 -25.00
CA VAL A 126 9.39 -3.91 -25.09
C VAL A 126 9.25 -2.79 -24.05
N GLY A 127 9.67 -2.98 -22.80
CA GLY A 127 9.64 -1.93 -21.79
C GLY A 127 10.53 -0.73 -22.12
N GLU A 128 11.67 -0.97 -22.76
CA GLU A 128 12.53 0.07 -23.33
C GLU A 128 11.87 0.79 -24.50
N ALA A 129 11.24 0.06 -25.42
CA ALA A 129 10.51 0.64 -26.54
C ALA A 129 9.28 1.46 -26.09
N GLU A 130 8.57 1.04 -25.04
CA GLU A 130 7.45 1.79 -24.44
C GLU A 130 7.93 3.04 -23.72
N ARG A 131 9.03 2.95 -22.93
CA ARG A 131 9.68 4.12 -22.32
C ARG A 131 10.14 5.14 -23.37
N ALA A 132 10.79 4.67 -24.44
CA ALA A 132 11.27 5.51 -25.53
C ALA A 132 10.14 6.12 -26.39
N ARG A 133 8.95 5.50 -26.43
CA ARG A 133 7.80 5.99 -27.18
C ARG A 133 6.97 7.05 -26.45
N GLY A 134 7.21 7.28 -25.15
CA GLY A 134 6.65 8.39 -24.36
C GLY A 134 5.12 8.42 -24.32
N THR A 135 4.53 7.90 -23.24
CA THR A 135 3.08 7.57 -23.13
C THR A 135 2.11 8.72 -23.46
N ARG A 136 1.78 8.86 -24.76
CA ARG A 136 0.62 9.61 -25.27
C ARG A 136 -0.45 8.66 -25.79
N PHE A 137 -0.99 7.82 -24.91
CA PHE A 137 -2.33 7.28 -25.15
C PHE A 137 -3.33 8.37 -24.77
N ALA A 138 -3.90 9.02 -25.78
CA ALA A 138 -4.90 10.06 -25.62
C ALA A 138 -6.15 9.51 -24.93
N ALA A 139 -6.77 10.33 -24.09
CA ALA A 139 -8.06 10.01 -23.50
C ALA A 139 -9.19 10.23 -24.52
N GLY A 140 -10.15 9.32 -24.54
CA GLY A 140 -11.49 9.54 -25.11
C GLY A 140 -11.64 9.37 -26.63
N ALA A 141 -12.15 8.21 -27.04
CA ALA A 141 -13.21 8.09 -28.06
C ALA A 141 -13.81 6.68 -27.97
N GLY A 142 -15.14 6.56 -27.90
CA GLY A 142 -15.82 5.27 -28.00
C GLY A 142 -16.06 4.89 -29.46
N SER A 143 -15.68 3.68 -29.87
CA SER A 143 -16.07 3.15 -31.17
C SER A 143 -17.33 2.29 -31.05
N SER A 144 -18.46 2.87 -31.47
CA SER A 144 -19.74 2.20 -31.62
C SER A 144 -20.47 2.81 -32.83
N ALA A 145 -20.11 2.38 -34.04
CA ALA A 145 -20.78 2.80 -35.27
C ALA A 145 -20.75 1.69 -36.32
N ALA A 146 -21.93 1.25 -36.76
CA ALA A 146 -22.14 0.47 -37.98
C ALA A 146 -23.62 0.60 -38.42
N ALA A 147 -23.84 0.92 -39.70
CA ALA A 147 -25.13 1.10 -40.41
C ALA A 147 -26.03 2.27 -39.94
N GLY A 148 -26.47 3.12 -40.89
CA GLY A 148 -27.42 4.22 -40.61
C GLY A 148 -27.48 5.35 -41.65
N GLU A 149 -27.85 5.05 -42.89
CA GLU A 149 -28.15 6.03 -43.97
C GLU A 149 -29.68 6.17 -44.14
N VAL A 150 -30.30 7.25 -44.63
CA VAL A 150 -29.83 8.53 -45.23
C VAL A 150 -30.44 9.71 -44.39
N THR A 151 -30.79 10.95 -44.78
CA THR A 151 -31.03 11.73 -46.04
C THR A 151 -30.38 13.13 -45.95
N ALA A 152 -30.84 14.13 -46.73
CA ALA A 152 -30.46 15.56 -46.64
C ALA A 152 -31.68 16.49 -46.86
N ASP A 153 -31.59 17.75 -46.40
CA ASP A 153 -32.08 18.96 -47.12
C ASP A 153 -31.43 20.26 -46.55
N ALA A 154 -31.70 21.42 -47.14
CA ALA A 154 -31.14 22.76 -46.84
C ALA A 154 -31.92 23.54 -45.72
N THR A 155 -31.70 24.83 -45.36
CA THR A 155 -31.08 25.99 -46.03
C THR A 155 -30.64 27.10 -45.03
N ASP A 156 -29.56 27.81 -45.36
CA ASP A 156 -29.17 29.25 -45.18
C ASP A 156 -29.58 30.17 -43.97
N THR A 157 -28.69 31.18 -43.74
CA THR A 157 -28.81 32.43 -42.93
C THR A 157 -29.16 32.32 -41.42
N ASP A 158 -28.84 33.29 -40.52
CA ASP A 158 -28.25 34.64 -40.61
C ASP A 158 -27.37 35.01 -39.37
N GLN A 159 -26.85 36.24 -39.30
CA GLN A 159 -25.95 36.76 -38.25
C GLN A 159 -26.66 37.56 -37.14
N SER A 160 -26.15 37.55 -35.89
CA SER A 160 -25.76 38.76 -35.11
C SER A 160 -25.53 38.51 -33.59
N ALA A 161 -24.90 39.50 -32.94
CA ALA A 161 -24.54 39.60 -31.51
C ALA A 161 -25.74 39.43 -30.53
N GLU A 162 -25.56 39.16 -29.23
CA GLU A 162 -25.03 40.08 -28.20
C GLU A 162 -24.34 39.36 -27.01
N ALA A 163 -23.98 40.10 -25.96
CA ALA A 163 -23.28 39.60 -24.76
C ALA A 163 -23.94 40.08 -23.47
N GLU A 164 -23.89 39.27 -22.41
CA GLU A 164 -24.17 39.70 -21.03
C GLU A 164 -23.07 39.21 -20.07
N GLU A 165 -22.84 40.01 -19.02
CA GLU A 165 -21.90 39.74 -17.94
C GLU A 165 -22.58 38.95 -16.81
N VAL A 166 -21.83 38.16 -16.04
CA VAL A 166 -22.25 37.76 -14.69
C VAL A 166 -21.13 38.03 -13.69
N VAL A 167 -21.45 38.90 -12.74
CA VAL A 167 -20.57 39.53 -11.76
C VAL A 167 -19.93 38.54 -10.79
N THR A 168 -18.69 38.83 -10.39
CA THR A 168 -18.05 38.26 -9.19
C THR A 168 -18.43 39.06 -7.95
N ASP A 169 -19.09 38.44 -6.96
CA ASP A 169 -19.25 39.03 -5.63
C ASP A 169 -18.33 38.33 -4.61
N VAL A 170 -17.34 39.09 -4.14
CA VAL A 170 -16.56 38.77 -2.93
C VAL A 170 -16.88 39.87 -1.92
N PHE A 171 -17.59 39.52 -0.85
CA PHE A 171 -17.78 40.44 0.28
C PHE A 171 -17.59 39.72 1.61
N VAL A 172 -16.83 40.37 2.48
CA VAL A 172 -16.45 39.98 3.84
C VAL A 172 -16.47 41.30 4.61
N PRO A 173 -17.31 41.45 5.64
CA PRO A 173 -16.77 41.23 6.99
C PRO A 173 -17.77 40.70 8.03
N ASP A 174 -17.25 40.00 9.03
CA ASP A 174 -17.33 40.53 10.40
C ASP A 174 -16.10 40.08 11.21
N GLY A 175 -15.71 40.87 12.21
CA GLY A 175 -14.38 40.79 12.81
C GLY A 175 -14.37 40.44 14.30
N GLU A 176 -14.08 39.18 14.62
CA GLU A 176 -13.64 38.73 15.94
C GLU A 176 -12.26 38.09 15.85
N ARG A 177 -11.41 38.28 16.87
CA ARG A 177 -10.12 37.57 16.95
C ARG A 177 -10.36 36.18 17.50
N GLN A 178 -9.89 35.16 16.78
CA GLN A 178 -9.67 33.86 17.41
C GLN A 178 -8.35 33.91 18.18
N ASP A 179 -8.39 33.48 19.44
CA ASP A 179 -7.29 33.61 20.39
C ASP A 179 -6.49 32.30 20.42
N ASP A 180 -5.27 32.31 19.88
CA ASP A 180 -4.38 31.14 19.80
C ASP A 180 -3.68 30.86 21.15
N GLY A 181 -4.46 30.77 22.22
CA GLY A 181 -4.02 30.57 23.59
C GLY A 181 -4.41 29.22 24.19
N ASP A 182 -3.43 28.59 24.85
CA ASP A 182 -3.55 27.42 25.74
C ASP A 182 -4.02 26.07 25.15
N VAL A 183 -3.08 25.37 24.50
CA VAL A 183 -3.00 23.90 24.55
C VAL A 183 -1.54 23.49 24.78
N SER A 184 -1.13 23.35 26.04
CA SER A 184 0.20 22.85 26.40
C SER A 184 0.30 21.31 26.22
N PRO A 185 1.39 20.75 25.66
CA PRO A 185 1.54 19.30 25.45
C PRO A 185 2.32 18.60 26.57
N GLU A 186 1.66 17.72 27.33
CA GLU A 186 2.33 16.72 28.19
C GLU A 186 1.78 15.30 27.97
N PRO A 187 2.63 14.33 27.60
CA PRO A 187 2.28 12.92 27.57
C PRO A 187 2.76 12.20 28.85
N THR A 188 1.92 12.11 29.88
CA THR A 188 2.22 11.32 31.09
C THR A 188 2.26 9.82 30.75
N SER A 189 3.41 9.16 30.95
CA SER A 189 3.60 7.74 30.60
C SER A 189 3.80 6.85 31.85
N GLU A 190 2.71 6.32 32.39
CA GLU A 190 2.75 5.33 33.48
C GLU A 190 2.66 3.89 32.93
N ASN A 191 3.82 3.33 32.57
CA ASN A 191 3.95 1.91 32.19
C ASN A 191 4.03 1.01 33.44
N LEU A 192 2.93 0.89 34.19
CA LEU A 192 2.85 0.06 35.39
C LEU A 192 2.54 -1.40 35.03
N ALA A 193 3.55 -2.11 34.51
CA ALA A 193 3.44 -3.48 34.03
C ALA A 193 3.46 -4.51 35.19
N VAL A 194 2.33 -4.71 35.87
CA VAL A 194 2.14 -5.82 36.81
C VAL A 194 1.96 -7.12 36.03
N VAL A 195 2.96 -8.03 36.09
CA VAL A 195 2.92 -9.36 35.47
C VAL A 195 2.96 -10.43 36.57
N ASP A 196 1.83 -10.62 37.25
CA ASP A 196 1.59 -11.77 38.12
C ASP A 196 1.11 -12.98 37.28
N ASP A 197 2.05 -13.76 36.74
CA ASP A 197 1.79 -15.10 36.21
C ASP A 197 2.39 -16.15 37.18
N PRO A 198 1.57 -16.94 37.90
CA PRO A 198 2.02 -17.78 39.01
C PRO A 198 2.68 -19.11 38.56
N THR A 199 3.30 -19.15 37.37
CA THR A 199 3.87 -20.38 36.77
C THR A 199 5.37 -20.34 36.47
N LEU A 200 6.05 -19.20 36.70
CA LEU A 200 7.51 -19.09 36.58
C LEU A 200 8.24 -19.50 37.86
N SER A 201 9.31 -20.30 37.73
CA SER A 201 10.20 -20.64 38.84
C SER A 201 11.09 -19.47 39.24
N PRO A 202 11.43 -19.31 40.54
CA PRO A 202 12.10 -18.11 41.05
C PRO A 202 13.44 -17.83 40.40
N ASP A 203 14.19 -18.86 40.01
CA ASP A 203 15.51 -18.72 39.37
C ASP A 203 15.42 -18.02 38.00
N VAL A 204 14.32 -18.21 37.27
CA VAL A 204 14.09 -17.60 35.95
C VAL A 204 13.66 -16.14 36.10
N ALA A 205 12.85 -15.83 37.12
CA ALA A 205 12.49 -14.45 37.46
C ALA A 205 13.72 -13.64 37.92
N ALA A 206 14.60 -14.24 38.71
CA ALA A 206 15.86 -13.62 39.14
C ALA A 206 16.81 -13.36 37.96
N ALA A 207 16.91 -14.29 37.01
CA ALA A 207 17.72 -14.10 35.80
C ALA A 207 17.19 -12.96 34.92
N ALA A 208 15.86 -12.91 34.69
CA ALA A 208 15.25 -11.84 33.90
C ALA A 208 15.39 -10.44 34.54
N ALA A 209 15.28 -10.35 35.87
CA ALA A 209 15.50 -9.10 36.59
C ALA A 209 16.96 -8.61 36.45
N ALA A 210 17.94 -9.52 36.54
CA ALA A 210 19.36 -9.19 36.41
C ALA A 210 19.74 -8.72 34.99
N GLU A 211 19.12 -9.25 33.93
CA GLU A 211 19.35 -8.76 32.56
C GLU A 211 18.78 -7.34 32.35
N VAL A 212 17.66 -6.98 32.99
CA VAL A 212 17.09 -5.63 32.93
C VAL A 212 17.94 -4.62 33.71
N GLU A 213 18.35 -4.94 34.93
CA GLU A 213 19.22 -4.05 35.74
C GLU A 213 20.59 -3.82 35.06
N ALA A 214 21.17 -4.85 34.44
CA ALA A 214 22.40 -4.73 33.66
C ALA A 214 22.24 -3.83 32.42
N ALA A 215 21.06 -3.80 31.79
CA ALA A 215 20.78 -2.92 30.67
C ALA A 215 20.69 -1.45 31.11
N GLU A 216 19.96 -1.14 32.18
CA GLU A 216 19.81 0.23 32.69
C GLU A 216 21.14 0.85 33.15
N ILE A 217 22.01 0.07 33.80
CA ILE A 217 23.36 0.50 34.18
C ILE A 217 24.22 0.85 32.95
N SER A 218 24.01 0.17 31.81
CA SER A 218 24.79 0.41 30.58
C SER A 218 24.43 1.70 29.85
N ASP A 219 23.16 2.12 29.91
CA ASP A 219 22.70 3.37 29.30
C ASP A 219 23.10 4.59 30.16
N ALA A 220 22.97 4.46 31.49
CA ALA A 220 23.42 5.47 32.44
C ALA A 220 24.91 5.83 32.30
N ALA A 221 25.76 4.86 31.92
CA ALA A 221 27.19 5.08 31.67
C ALA A 221 27.47 5.93 30.41
N THR A 222 26.53 5.99 29.46
CA THR A 222 26.70 6.70 28.18
C THR A 222 26.27 8.17 28.26
N ALA A 223 25.33 8.50 29.15
CA ALA A 223 24.82 9.87 29.34
C ALA A 223 25.79 10.84 30.06
N GLY A 224 26.88 10.34 30.66
CA GLY A 224 27.78 11.13 31.53
C GLY A 224 28.80 12.06 30.83
N ALA A 225 28.87 12.07 29.49
CA ALA A 225 29.98 12.67 28.74
C ALA A 225 29.78 14.15 28.29
N GLN A 226 28.97 14.94 29.01
CA GLN A 226 28.79 16.36 28.70
C GLN A 226 29.95 17.19 29.28
N ALA A 227 30.89 17.60 28.42
CA ALA A 227 32.08 18.36 28.84
C ALA A 227 31.72 19.76 29.39
N PRO A 228 32.23 20.16 30.57
CA PRO A 228 32.08 21.52 31.06
C PRO A 228 32.91 22.50 30.23
N GLY A 229 32.35 23.67 29.93
CA GLY A 229 33.00 24.69 29.10
C GLY A 229 34.24 25.29 29.77
N GLY A 230 35.27 25.59 28.97
CA GLY A 230 36.50 26.21 29.45
C GLY A 230 36.32 27.68 29.85
N GLU A 231 36.97 28.07 30.94
CA GLU A 231 37.05 29.47 31.39
C GLU A 231 37.87 30.32 30.40
N PRO A 232 37.54 31.61 30.19
CA PRO A 232 38.35 32.50 29.37
C PRO A 232 39.67 32.83 30.07
N ALA A 233 40.78 32.72 29.34
CA ALA A 233 42.11 33.00 29.87
C ALA A 233 42.29 34.48 30.27
N THR A 234 43.03 34.71 31.36
CA THR A 234 43.44 36.04 31.81
C THR A 234 44.72 36.50 31.11
N ASP A 235 44.73 37.73 30.59
CA ASP A 235 45.93 38.33 29.98
C ASP A 235 47.03 38.57 31.03
N PRO A 236 48.26 38.05 30.84
CA PRO A 236 49.44 38.47 31.58
C PRO A 236 50.05 39.75 30.99
N LYS A 237 50.91 40.41 31.77
CA LYS A 237 51.59 41.67 31.43
C LYS A 237 53.09 41.56 31.65
#